data_AF-A0A969MSG3-F1
#
_entry.id   AF-A0A969MSG3-F1
#
_cell.length_a   1.000
_cell.length_b   1.000
_cell.length_c   1.000
_cell.angle_alpha   90.00
_cell.angle_beta   90.00
_cell.angle_gamma   90.00
#
_symmetry.space_group_name_H-M   'P 1'
#
loop_
_entity.id
_entity.type
_entity.pdbx_description
1 polymer ?
#
loop_
_entity_poly.entity_id
_entity_poly.type
_entity_poly.pdbx_seq_one_letter_code
_entity_poly.pdbx_strand_id
1 'polypeptide(L)'
;MFLAALFHDVGKLWDYTPYKKYHNGYEEAFFSLQEILNCFNRKEPNYMWELCWKGNPHKRLIHHISRSALCFQEAALKYNLSSEITDNILHAILSHHGLKEWGSPVAPKTRLAWLLHLCDGLSARMNDCNRVDAYLEKPQDH
;
A
#
# COMPACT_ATOMS: atom_id res chain seq x y z
N MET A 1 15.68 8.65 2.97
CA MET A 1 14.93 7.40 3.23
C MET A 1 13.48 7.68 3.63
N PHE A 2 13.23 8.40 4.72
CA PHE A 2 11.89 8.66 5.25
C PHE A 2 10.84 9.05 4.19
N LEU A 3 11.12 10.05 3.35
CA LEU A 3 10.18 10.49 2.31
C LEU A 3 9.88 9.39 1.27
N ALA A 4 10.88 8.62 0.85
CA ALA A 4 10.67 7.53 -0.10
C ALA A 4 9.80 6.42 0.54
N ALA A 5 10.07 6.06 1.79
CA ALA A 5 9.25 5.11 2.55
C ALA A 5 7.83 5.62 2.80
N LEU A 6 7.64 6.93 3.02
CA LEU A 6 6.31 7.51 3.20
C LEU A 6 5.48 7.48 1.90
N PHE A 7 6.12 7.79 0.77
CA PHE A 7 5.41 7.98 -0.49
C PHE A 7 5.34 6.74 -1.38
N HIS A 8 6.22 5.73 -1.25
CA HIS A 8 6.27 4.62 -2.21
C HIS A 8 4.93 3.90 -2.43
N ASP A 9 4.12 3.82 -1.37
CA ASP A 9 2.85 3.11 -1.35
C ASP A 9 1.61 4.01 -1.25
N VAL A 10 1.76 5.34 -1.26
CA VAL A 10 0.61 6.26 -1.12
C VAL A 10 -0.42 6.08 -2.23
N GLY A 11 0.02 5.64 -3.41
CA GLY A 11 -0.85 5.29 -4.53
C GLY A 11 -1.84 4.16 -4.21
N LYS A 12 -1.58 3.31 -3.19
CA LYS A 12 -2.51 2.25 -2.78
C LYS A 12 -3.85 2.82 -2.28
N LEU A 13 -3.89 4.07 -1.83
CA LEU A 13 -5.14 4.76 -1.49
C LEU A 13 -6.13 4.85 -2.66
N TRP A 14 -5.63 4.83 -3.90
CA TRP A 14 -6.45 4.80 -5.10
C TRP A 14 -6.70 3.39 -5.63
N ASP A 15 -5.77 2.46 -5.40
CA ASP A 15 -5.88 1.09 -5.90
C ASP A 15 -6.99 0.29 -5.23
N TYR A 16 -7.37 0.67 -4.01
CA TYR A 16 -8.32 -0.07 -3.20
C TYR A 16 -9.49 0.78 -2.75
N THR A 17 -10.67 0.19 -2.77
CA THR A 17 -11.88 0.74 -2.19
C THR A 17 -12.23 -0.07 -0.93
N PRO A 18 -12.48 0.59 0.20
CA PRO A 18 -12.89 -0.10 1.42
C PRO A 18 -14.33 -0.59 1.30
N TYR A 19 -14.63 -1.74 1.89
CA TYR A 19 -15.97 -2.30 1.98
C TYR A 19 -16.13 -3.10 3.29
N LYS A 20 -17.36 -3.18 3.79
CA LYS A 20 -17.77 -4.04 4.89
C LYS A 20 -18.06 -5.43 4.34
N LYS A 21 -17.43 -6.45 4.91
CA LYS A 21 -17.69 -7.85 4.58
C LYS A 21 -18.42 -8.52 5.73
N TYR A 22 -19.68 -8.85 5.54
CA TYR A 22 -20.50 -9.50 6.55
C TYR A 22 -20.21 -11.01 6.60
N HIS A 23 -20.41 -11.63 7.76
CA HIS A 23 -20.14 -13.07 7.94
C HIS A 23 -20.99 -13.97 7.04
N ASN A 24 -22.16 -13.49 6.61
CA ASN A 24 -23.04 -14.17 5.64
C ASN A 24 -22.59 -13.98 4.17
N GLY A 25 -21.47 -13.29 3.92
CA GLY A 25 -20.92 -13.03 2.60
C GLY A 25 -21.45 -11.78 1.90
N TYR A 26 -22.37 -11.03 2.50
CA TYR A 26 -22.82 -9.75 1.95
C TYR A 26 -21.68 -8.71 1.99
N GLU A 27 -21.60 -7.87 0.95
CA GLU A 27 -20.59 -6.81 0.81
C GLU A 27 -21.30 -5.45 0.71
N GLU A 28 -20.86 -4.47 1.50
CA GLU A 28 -21.37 -3.10 1.46
C GLU A 28 -20.22 -2.10 1.34
N ALA A 29 -20.30 -1.15 0.40
CA ALA A 29 -19.31 -0.07 0.33
C ALA A 29 -19.40 0.87 1.54
N PHE A 30 -18.29 1.49 1.91
CA PHE A 30 -18.33 2.63 2.84
C PHE A 30 -18.88 3.88 2.14
N PHE A 31 -19.66 4.69 2.86
CA PHE A 31 -20.25 5.91 2.32
C PHE A 31 -19.52 7.17 2.79
N SER A 32 -18.66 7.07 3.82
CA SER A 32 -17.86 8.19 4.29
C SER A 32 -16.51 7.80 4.91
N LEU A 33 -15.56 8.75 4.88
CA LEU A 33 -14.28 8.63 5.59
C LEU A 33 -14.45 8.50 7.11
N GLN A 34 -15.50 9.12 7.67
CA GLN A 34 -15.74 9.06 9.12
C GLN A 34 -16.07 7.64 9.57
N GLU A 35 -16.85 6.89 8.79
CA GLU A 35 -17.13 5.48 9.07
C GLU A 35 -15.84 4.64 9.08
N ILE A 36 -14.96 4.84 8.09
CA ILE A 36 -13.68 4.15 8.00
C ILE A 36 -12.80 4.49 9.22
N LEU A 37 -12.71 5.78 9.59
CA LEU A 37 -11.93 6.22 10.75
C LEU A 37 -12.48 5.64 12.08
N ASN A 38 -13.79 5.50 12.20
CA ASN A 38 -14.39 4.87 13.37
C ASN A 38 -13.99 3.39 13.50
N CYS A 39 -13.85 2.67 12.38
CA CYS A 39 -13.34 1.30 12.34
C CYS A 39 -11.90 1.22 12.85
N PHE A 40 -11.01 2.09 12.33
CA PHE A 40 -9.60 2.12 12.74
C PHE A 40 -9.42 2.41 14.22
N ASN A 41 -10.22 3.33 14.76
CA ASN A 41 -10.17 3.68 16.19
C ASN A 41 -10.81 2.63 17.11
N ARG A 42 -11.24 1.48 16.57
CA ARG A 42 -11.95 0.40 17.29
C ARG A 42 -13.09 0.90 18.17
N LYS A 43 -13.74 2.00 17.79
CA LYS A 43 -14.85 2.55 18.56
C LYS A 43 -16.10 1.67 18.46
N GLU A 44 -16.16 0.80 17.45
CA GLU A 44 -17.14 -0.28 17.35
C GLU A 44 -16.48 -1.59 16.90
N PRO A 45 -16.25 -2.57 17.80
CA PRO A 45 -15.95 -3.94 17.39
C PRO A 45 -17.24 -4.55 16.82
N ASN A 46 -17.45 -4.42 15.51
CA ASN A 46 -18.67 -4.89 14.88
C ASN A 46 -18.56 -6.39 14.55
N TYR A 47 -19.03 -7.25 15.47
CA TYR A 47 -19.00 -8.71 15.34
C TYR A 47 -19.79 -9.27 14.14
N MET A 48 -20.47 -8.44 13.35
CA MET A 48 -21.25 -8.87 12.20
C MET A 48 -20.51 -8.73 10.86
N TRP A 49 -19.44 -7.92 10.80
CA TRP A 49 -18.70 -7.65 9.57
C TRP A 49 -17.26 -7.19 9.82
N GLU A 50 -16.40 -7.36 8.82
CA GLU A 50 -14.99 -6.96 8.86
C GLU A 50 -14.69 -5.86 7.83
N LEU A 51 -13.82 -4.90 8.18
CA LEU A 51 -13.29 -3.91 7.23
C LEU A 51 -12.34 -4.62 6.26
N CYS A 52 -12.71 -4.64 4.98
CA CYS A 52 -11.94 -5.25 3.91
C CYS A 52 -11.61 -4.23 2.81
N TRP A 53 -10.61 -4.56 1.99
CA TRP A 53 -10.16 -3.73 0.87
C TRP A 53 -10.29 -4.50 -0.44
N LYS A 54 -10.96 -3.91 -1.44
CA LYS A 54 -11.16 -4.51 -2.76
C LYS A 54 -10.40 -3.70 -3.81
N GLY A 55 -9.62 -4.39 -4.63
CA GLY A 55 -8.94 -3.74 -5.75
C GLY A 55 -9.94 -3.17 -6.74
N ASN A 56 -9.72 -1.95 -7.20
CA ASN A 56 -10.55 -1.29 -8.22
C ASN A 56 -9.76 -1.11 -9.54
N PRO A 57 -10.35 -0.56 -10.61
CA PRO A 57 -9.66 -0.42 -11.91
C PRO A 57 -8.34 0.37 -11.84
N HIS A 58 -8.20 1.33 -10.91
CA HIS A 58 -6.97 2.12 -10.76
C HIS A 58 -5.75 1.23 -10.53
N LYS A 59 -5.90 0.16 -9.74
CA LYS A 59 -4.84 -0.81 -9.44
C LYS A 59 -4.20 -1.41 -10.70
N ARG A 60 -4.97 -1.55 -11.78
CA ARG A 60 -4.50 -2.14 -13.04
C ARG A 60 -4.20 -1.13 -14.13
N LEU A 61 -4.92 -0.01 -14.15
CA LEU A 61 -4.82 1.00 -15.20
C LEU A 61 -3.74 2.04 -14.93
N ILE A 62 -3.56 2.44 -13.67
CA ILE A 62 -2.61 3.48 -13.26
C ILE A 62 -1.51 2.89 -12.38
N HIS A 63 -1.87 2.00 -11.45
CA HIS A 63 -0.99 1.33 -10.50
C HIS A 63 -0.41 2.26 -9.42
N HIS A 64 -0.25 1.76 -8.19
CA HIS A 64 0.21 2.59 -7.08
C HIS A 64 1.58 3.20 -7.32
N ILE A 65 2.54 2.52 -7.96
CA ILE A 65 3.88 3.09 -8.22
C ILE A 65 3.79 4.43 -8.95
N SER A 66 3.06 4.47 -10.07
CA SER A 66 2.94 5.67 -10.89
C SER A 66 2.18 6.76 -10.13
N ARG A 67 1.11 6.39 -9.41
CA ARG A 67 0.35 7.33 -8.59
C ARG A 67 1.17 7.91 -7.44
N SER A 68 1.97 7.08 -6.78
CA SER A 68 2.89 7.47 -5.71
C SER A 68 3.94 8.47 -6.19
N ALA A 69 4.52 8.23 -7.37
CA ALA A 69 5.46 9.16 -7.98
C ALA A 69 4.82 10.51 -8.31
N LEU A 70 3.59 10.52 -8.83
CA LEU A 70 2.84 11.76 -9.10
C LEU A 70 2.55 12.54 -7.80
N CYS A 71 2.06 11.86 -6.76
CA CYS A 71 1.80 12.50 -5.46
C CYS A 71 3.08 13.08 -4.84
N PHE A 72 4.20 12.38 -4.95
CA PHE A 72 5.48 12.89 -4.48
C PHE A 72 5.95 14.09 -5.31
N GLN A 73 5.81 14.05 -6.64
CA GLN A 73 6.17 15.16 -7.52
C GLN A 73 5.38 16.43 -7.18
N GLU A 74 4.08 16.32 -6.95
CA GLU A 74 3.24 17.45 -6.54
C GLU A 74 3.71 18.04 -5.19
N ALA A 75 4.04 17.18 -4.23
CA ALA A 75 4.58 17.62 -2.94
C ALA A 75 5.96 18.29 -3.10
N ALA A 76 6.86 17.71 -3.88
CA ALA A 76 8.19 18.26 -4.14
C ALA A 76 8.12 19.66 -4.77
N LEU A 77 7.22 19.85 -5.74
CA LEU A 77 6.95 21.15 -6.36
C LEU A 77 6.37 22.15 -5.35
N LYS A 78 5.35 21.74 -4.58
CA LYS A 78 4.70 22.60 -3.57
C LYS A 78 5.68 23.14 -2.53
N TYR A 79 6.66 22.33 -2.14
CA TYR A 79 7.65 22.67 -1.12
C TYR A 79 9.02 23.08 -1.70
N ASN A 80 9.12 23.30 -3.02
CA ASN A 80 10.34 23.72 -3.71
C ASN A 80 11.58 22.89 -3.35
N LEU A 81 11.43 21.56 -3.33
CA LEU A 81 12.57 20.67 -3.11
C LEU A 81 13.57 20.80 -4.27
N SER A 82 14.87 20.60 -3.99
CA SER A 82 15.88 20.58 -5.05
C SER A 82 15.63 19.43 -6.02
N SER A 83 16.03 19.62 -7.28
CA SER A 83 15.92 18.58 -8.31
C SER A 83 16.67 17.31 -7.90
N GLU A 84 17.86 17.43 -7.34
CA GLU A 84 18.66 16.29 -6.88
C GLU A 84 17.92 15.44 -5.83
N ILE A 85 17.28 16.07 -4.84
CA ILE A 85 16.51 15.34 -3.81
C ILE A 85 15.28 14.71 -4.43
N THR A 86 14.58 15.46 -5.28
CA THR A 86 13.35 15.03 -5.94
C THR A 86 13.61 13.80 -6.82
N ASP A 87 14.62 13.86 -7.69
CA ASP A 87 14.96 12.79 -8.62
C ASP A 87 15.42 11.52 -7.88
N ASN A 88 16.20 11.68 -6.80
CA ASN A 88 16.63 10.54 -5.99
C ASN A 88 15.46 9.80 -5.33
N ILE A 89 14.47 10.53 -4.82
CA ILE A 89 13.28 9.94 -4.19
C ILE A 89 12.34 9.38 -5.26
N LEU A 90 12.13 10.08 -6.38
CA LEU A 90 11.36 9.57 -7.51
C LEU A 90 11.94 8.26 -8.04
N HIS A 91 13.25 8.19 -8.24
CA HIS A 91 13.90 6.94 -8.68
C HIS A 91 13.67 5.82 -7.66
N ALA A 92 13.79 6.11 -6.36
CA ALA A 92 13.50 5.13 -5.33
C ALA A 92 12.05 4.63 -5.41
N ILE A 93 11.06 5.53 -5.50
CA ILE A 93 9.64 5.16 -5.63
C ILE A 93 9.37 4.37 -6.92
N LEU A 94 9.92 4.81 -8.06
CA LEU A 94 9.65 4.15 -9.35
C LEU A 94 10.32 2.77 -9.46
N SER A 95 11.45 2.57 -8.77
CA SER A 95 12.21 1.32 -8.87
C SER A 95 12.00 0.33 -7.72
N HIS A 96 11.23 0.69 -6.68
CA HIS A 96 11.21 -0.11 -5.44
C HIS A 96 10.66 -1.54 -5.59
N HIS A 97 9.86 -1.86 -6.61
CA HIS A 97 9.47 -3.26 -6.83
C HIS A 97 10.65 -4.10 -7.33
N GLY A 98 11.69 -3.49 -7.92
CA GLY A 98 12.94 -4.16 -8.27
C GLY A 98 13.11 -4.44 -9.76
N LEU A 99 12.07 -4.96 -10.42
CA LEU A 99 12.12 -5.42 -11.80
C LEU A 99 10.88 -5.00 -12.61
N LYS A 100 10.98 -5.05 -13.93
CA LYS A 100 9.88 -4.65 -14.84
C LYS A 100 8.69 -5.58 -14.76
N GLU A 101 8.96 -6.88 -14.69
CA GLU A 101 7.97 -7.94 -14.45
C GLU A 101 7.26 -7.80 -13.10
N TRP A 102 7.86 -7.08 -12.15
CA TRP A 102 7.27 -6.79 -10.84
C TRP A 102 6.55 -5.45 -10.81
N GLY A 103 6.45 -4.74 -11.93
CA GLY A 103 5.71 -3.48 -12.07
C GLY A 103 6.54 -2.21 -11.94
N SER A 104 7.85 -2.32 -11.69
CA SER A 104 8.75 -1.14 -11.69
C SER A 104 9.20 -0.78 -13.11
N PRO A 105 9.05 0.48 -13.58
CA PRO A 105 9.56 0.88 -14.89
C PRO A 105 11.08 0.68 -15.07
N VAL A 106 11.85 0.75 -13.99
CA VAL A 106 13.31 0.60 -13.98
C VAL A 106 13.77 -0.12 -12.71
N ALA A 107 14.93 -0.78 -12.77
CA ALA A 107 15.53 -1.43 -11.60
C ALA A 107 16.18 -0.41 -10.63
N PRO A 108 16.35 -0.75 -9.33
CA PRO A 108 17.09 0.05 -8.38
C PRO A 108 18.53 0.31 -8.83
N LYS A 109 18.96 1.56 -8.76
CA LYS A 109 20.31 2.00 -9.19
C LYS A 109 21.03 2.88 -8.17
N THR A 110 20.38 3.18 -7.05
CA THR A 110 20.93 3.98 -5.97
C THR A 110 20.82 3.22 -4.65
N ARG A 111 21.67 3.56 -3.68
CA ARG A 111 21.61 2.95 -2.32
C ARG A 111 20.23 3.13 -1.69
N LEU A 112 19.61 4.30 -1.88
CA LEU A 112 18.27 4.58 -1.40
C LEU A 112 17.22 3.65 -2.02
N ALA A 113 17.25 3.49 -3.35
CA ALA A 113 16.32 2.63 -4.07
C ALA A 113 16.46 1.15 -3.65
N TRP A 114 17.71 0.67 -3.56
CA TRP A 114 17.99 -0.69 -3.11
C TRP A 114 17.50 -0.93 -1.68
N LEU A 115 17.79 0.00 -0.77
CA LEU A 115 17.36 -0.15 0.61
C LEU A 115 15.83 -0.13 0.72
N LEU A 116 15.14 0.72 -0.04
CA LEU A 116 13.67 0.74 -0.07
C LEU A 116 13.11 -0.59 -0.61
N HIS A 117 13.64 -1.10 -1.73
CA HIS A 117 13.25 -2.39 -2.31
C HIS A 117 13.40 -3.54 -1.30
N LEU A 118 14.55 -3.61 -0.63
CA LEU A 118 14.82 -4.66 0.36
C LEU A 118 13.89 -4.54 1.57
N CYS A 119 13.66 -3.34 2.08
CA CYS A 119 12.74 -3.11 3.20
C CYS A 119 11.30 -3.48 2.87
N ASP A 120 10.82 -3.10 1.68
CA ASP A 120 9.47 -3.46 1.21
C ASP A 120 9.30 -4.98 1.07
N GLY A 121 10.28 -5.64 0.43
CA GLY A 121 10.29 -7.09 0.28
C GLY A 121 10.35 -7.84 1.61
N LEU A 122 11.12 -7.34 2.59
CA LEU A 122 11.15 -7.91 3.95
C LEU A 122 9.79 -7.75 4.64
N SER A 123 9.19 -6.56 4.58
CA SER A 123 7.86 -6.28 5.14
C SER A 123 6.79 -7.22 4.57
N ALA A 124 6.78 -7.40 3.26
CA ALA A 124 5.86 -8.31 2.58
C ALA A 124 6.00 -9.76 3.07
N ARG A 125 7.24 -10.26 3.20
CA ARG A 125 7.52 -11.62 3.71
C ARG A 125 7.09 -11.79 5.16
N MET A 126 7.30 -10.79 6.03
CA MET A 126 6.85 -10.90 7.42
C MET A 126 5.32 -10.94 7.51
N ASN A 127 4.63 -10.21 6.65
CA ASN A 127 3.17 -10.30 6.56
C ASN A 127 2.70 -11.68 6.10
N ASP A 128 3.44 -12.35 5.21
CA ASP A 128 3.14 -13.73 4.82
C ASP A 128 3.37 -14.72 5.97
N CYS A 129 4.44 -14.57 6.77
CA CYS A 129 4.65 -15.39 7.97
C CYS A 129 3.49 -15.26 8.96
N ASN A 130 3.04 -14.03 9.27
CA ASN A 130 1.91 -13.81 10.18
C ASN A 130 0.62 -14.48 9.70
N ARG A 131 0.40 -14.51 8.38
CA ARG A 131 -0.76 -15.21 7.80
C ARG A 131 -0.65 -16.71 8.03
N VAL A 132 0.53 -17.31 7.80
CA VAL A 132 0.77 -18.73 8.03
C VAL A 132 0.51 -19.09 9.49
N ASP A 133 1.05 -18.31 10.43
CA ASP A 133 0.83 -18.55 11.86
C ASP A 133 -0.67 -18.51 12.21
N ALA A 134 -1.41 -17.53 11.70
CA ALA A 134 -2.86 -17.43 11.89
C ALA A 134 -3.65 -18.60 11.25
N TYR A 135 -3.14 -19.24 10.20
CA TYR A 135 -3.74 -20.47 9.64
C TYR A 135 -3.49 -21.69 10.52
N LEU A 136 -2.29 -21.80 11.11
CA LEU A 136 -1.92 -22.92 11.98
C LEU A 136 -2.63 -22.88 13.34
N GLU A 137 -3.01 -21.69 13.81
CA GLU A 137 -3.74 -21.50 15.06
C GLU A 137 -5.25 -21.78 14.96
N LYS A 138 -5.82 -21.92 13.74
CA LYS A 138 -7.23 -22.28 13.58
C LYS A 138 -7.45 -23.75 13.96
N PRO A 139 -8.48 -24.09 14.75
CA PRO A 139 -8.83 -25.49 15.00
C PRO A 139 -9.09 -26.17 13.66
N GLN A 140 -8.38 -27.27 13.39
CA GLN A 140 -8.65 -28.09 12.23
C GLN A 140 -9.94 -28.86 12.52
N ASP A 141 -11.02 -28.49 11.84
CA ASP A 141 -12.23 -29.30 11.86
C ASP A 141 -11.89 -30.69 11.29
N HIS A 142 -12.01 -31.71 12.14
CA HIS A 142 -11.93 -33.13 11.80
C HIS A 142 -13.33 -33.72 11.70
#